data_AF-A0A6I1NUF0-F1
#
_entry.id   AF-A0A6I1NUF0-F1
#
_cell.length_a   1.000
_cell.length_b   1.000
_cell.length_c   1.000
_cell.angle_alpha   90.00
_cell.angle_beta   90.00
_cell.angle_gamma   90.00
#
_symmetry.space_group_name_H-M   'P 1'
#
loop_
_entity.id
_entity.type
_entity.pdbx_description
1 polymer ?
#
loop_
_entity_poly.entity_id
_entity_poly.type
_entity_poly.pdbx_seq_one_letter_code
_entity_poly.pdbx_strand_id
1 'polypeptide(L)'
;AASPHRRLFPLVLASLVAFAWLTLWAWTRSPYGRYLDHGDRALTEPFSALCRALPGGALWLPAAFAAAGWTLMILAMMLPTTLSLFDAFARVVASRPDRTRLLALVGVGYVAMWSGFGLVAHALHGLLLTGVARVPALAWRGWLIGAAVFALAGAFQFSGLKTHCLDRCRTPYSFVISRWRGRAPMRHAFALGVSHGLFCVGCCWALMLLMFVVGAGSLGWML
;
A
#
# COMPACT_ATOMS: atom_id res chain seq x y z
N ALA A 1 -25.62 -3.60 25.76
CA ALA A 1 -24.20 -3.27 26.02
C ALA A 1 -23.34 -3.67 24.82
N ALA A 2 -22.41 -2.83 24.38
CA ALA A 2 -21.48 -3.20 23.31
C ALA A 2 -20.52 -4.29 23.82
N SER A 3 -20.48 -5.46 23.18
CA SER A 3 -19.55 -6.54 23.54
C SER A 3 -18.10 -6.02 23.62
N PRO A 4 -17.25 -6.46 24.56
CA PRO A 4 -15.85 -6.01 24.69
C PRO A 4 -15.05 -6.14 23.39
N HIS A 5 -15.35 -7.13 22.54
CA HIS A 5 -14.79 -7.29 21.20
C HIS A 5 -15.08 -6.15 20.21
N ARG A 6 -16.07 -5.28 20.49
CA ARG A 6 -16.41 -4.12 19.65
C ARG A 6 -15.51 -2.92 19.94
N ARG A 7 -14.95 -2.83 21.15
CA ARG A 7 -13.96 -1.82 21.54
C ARG A 7 -12.53 -2.28 21.31
N LEU A 8 -12.27 -3.58 21.44
CA LEU A 8 -10.94 -4.16 21.25
C LEU A 8 -10.42 -4.02 19.80
N PHE A 9 -11.29 -4.24 18.81
CA PHE A 9 -10.90 -4.20 17.40
C PHE A 9 -10.32 -2.85 16.93
N PRO A 10 -10.98 -1.69 17.13
CA PRO A 10 -10.40 -0.41 16.72
C PRO A 10 -9.13 -0.07 17.51
N LEU A 11 -9.02 -0.51 18.77
CA LEU A 11 -7.79 -0.33 19.56
C LEU A 11 -6.62 -1.13 18.99
N VAL A 12 -6.85 -2.39 18.60
CA VAL A 12 -5.83 -3.23 17.95
C VAL A 12 -5.43 -2.64 16.60
N LEU A 13 -6.38 -2.09 15.83
CA LEU A 13 -6.03 -1.45 14.57
C LEU A 13 -5.21 -0.17 14.80
N ALA A 14 -5.64 0.66 15.76
CA ALA A 14 -4.94 1.90 16.10
C ALA A 14 -3.53 1.63 16.63
N SER A 15 -3.35 0.62 17.47
CA SER A 15 -2.02 0.24 17.97
C SER A 15 -1.12 -0.28 16.86
N LEU A 16 -1.67 -1.04 15.90
CA LEU A 16 -0.92 -1.52 14.74
C LEU A 16 -0.51 -0.39 13.80
N VAL A 17 -1.41 0.57 13.54
CA VAL A 17 -1.12 1.78 12.76
C VAL A 17 -0.04 2.62 13.44
N ALA A 18 -0.18 2.85 14.76
CA ALA A 18 0.79 3.61 15.54
C ALA A 18 2.16 2.91 15.55
N PHE A 19 2.19 1.59 15.75
CA PHE A 19 3.41 0.80 15.70
C PHE A 19 4.08 0.88 14.31
N ALA A 20 3.30 0.82 13.23
CA ALA A 20 3.81 0.96 11.87
C ALA A 20 4.45 2.34 11.64
N TRP A 21 3.79 3.42 12.09
CA TRP A 21 4.34 4.78 12.05
C TRP A 21 5.63 4.93 12.87
N LEU A 22 5.64 4.43 14.11
CA LEU A 22 6.83 4.47 14.96
C LEU A 22 8.00 3.69 14.34
N THR A 23 7.71 2.55 13.72
CA THR A 23 8.70 1.72 13.04
C THR A 23 9.27 2.45 11.82
N LEU A 24 8.42 3.07 10.99
CA LEU A 24 8.86 3.88 9.85
C LEU A 24 9.68 5.10 10.29
N TRP A 25 9.26 5.78 11.36
CA TRP A 25 9.99 6.90 11.93
C TRP A 25 11.37 6.48 12.46
N ALA A 26 11.44 5.38 13.21
CA ALA A 26 12.71 4.84 13.70
C ALA A 26 13.63 4.40 12.54
N TRP A 27 13.06 3.77 11.51
CA TRP A 27 13.80 3.31 10.34
C TRP A 27 14.35 4.49 9.51
N THR A 28 13.56 5.54 9.27
CA THR A 28 14.06 6.74 8.56
C THR A 28 15.19 7.46 9.30
N ARG A 29 15.24 7.39 10.65
CA ARG A 29 16.35 7.91 11.46
C ARG A 29 17.56 6.99 11.55
N SER A 30 17.43 5.74 11.11
CA SER A 30 18.51 4.75 11.15
C SER A 30 19.42 4.84 9.91
N PRO A 31 20.64 4.27 9.97
CA PRO A 31 21.52 4.10 8.80
C PRO A 31 20.89 3.27 7.65
N TYR A 32 19.76 2.62 7.91
CA TYR A 32 19.00 1.81 6.95
C TYR A 32 17.83 2.57 6.31
N GLY A 33 17.59 3.85 6.67
CA GLY A 33 16.52 4.68 6.08
C GLY A 33 16.60 4.78 4.56
N ARG A 34 17.79 4.62 3.98
CA ARG A 34 18.06 4.55 2.53
C ARG A 34 17.30 3.45 1.76
N TYR A 35 16.79 2.41 2.44
CA TYR A 35 15.97 1.37 1.80
C TYR A 35 14.48 1.74 1.73
N LEU A 36 14.07 2.81 2.40
CA LEU A 36 12.74 3.40 2.28
C LEU A 36 12.68 4.39 1.08
N ASP A 37 13.80 5.04 0.78
CA ASP A 37 13.95 5.87 -0.42
C ASP A 37 14.00 5.00 -1.67
N HIS A 38 13.19 5.35 -2.67
CA HIS A 38 13.13 4.64 -3.95
C HIS A 38 14.22 5.10 -4.95
N GLY A 39 15.15 5.96 -4.50
CA GLY A 39 16.21 6.55 -5.32
C GLY A 39 17.58 5.90 -5.13
N ASP A 40 18.45 6.07 -6.13
CA ASP A 40 19.74 5.42 -6.42
C ASP A 40 20.83 5.40 -5.31
N ARG A 41 20.55 5.80 -4.07
CA ARG A 41 21.55 5.84 -2.97
C ARG A 41 21.84 4.49 -2.31
N ALA A 42 21.24 3.40 -2.79
CA ALA A 42 21.45 2.06 -2.21
C ALA A 42 22.82 1.42 -2.57
N LEU A 43 23.59 2.02 -3.50
CA LEU A 43 24.75 1.34 -4.12
C LEU A 43 26.14 1.76 -3.60
N THR A 44 26.27 2.70 -2.66
CA THR A 44 27.58 3.12 -2.13
C THR A 44 27.76 2.72 -0.65
N GLU A 45 28.82 1.94 -0.36
CA GLU A 45 29.41 1.59 0.96
C GLU A 45 28.86 0.38 1.79
N PRO A 46 29.59 -0.06 2.84
CA PRO A 46 30.30 -1.35 3.01
C PRO A 46 29.37 -2.57 3.22
N PHE A 47 28.08 -2.32 3.42
CA PHE A 47 27.04 -3.34 3.57
C PHE A 47 26.79 -4.10 2.26
N SER A 48 27.13 -3.50 1.11
CA SER A 48 27.18 -4.21 -0.18
C SER A 48 28.22 -5.34 -0.19
N ALA A 49 29.27 -5.25 0.63
CA ALA A 49 30.24 -6.34 0.80
C ALA A 49 29.65 -7.47 1.65
N LEU A 50 28.89 -7.14 2.72
CA LEU A 50 28.16 -8.12 3.53
C LEU A 50 27.03 -8.83 2.74
N CYS A 51 26.29 -8.08 1.91
CA CYS A 51 25.26 -8.64 1.04
C CYS A 51 25.84 -9.51 -0.08
N ARG A 52 27.04 -9.19 -0.59
CA ARG A 52 27.78 -10.02 -1.55
C ARG A 52 28.45 -11.24 -0.90
N ALA A 53 28.69 -11.21 0.41
CA ALA A 53 29.26 -12.34 1.16
C ALA A 53 28.24 -13.47 1.41
N LEU A 54 26.93 -13.16 1.33
CA LEU A 54 25.85 -14.15 1.43
C LEU A 54 25.42 -14.60 0.01
N PRO A 55 25.24 -15.91 -0.26
CA PRO A 55 24.74 -16.38 -1.55
C PRO A 55 23.38 -15.75 -1.88
N GLY A 56 23.33 -14.91 -2.93
CA GLY A 56 22.12 -14.18 -3.33
C GLY A 56 21.76 -12.98 -2.43
N GLY A 57 22.53 -12.67 -1.38
CA GLY A 57 22.22 -11.59 -0.44
C GLY A 57 22.13 -10.21 -1.09
N ALA A 58 22.80 -10.00 -2.22
CA ALA A 58 22.71 -8.79 -3.03
C ALA A 58 21.32 -8.54 -3.65
N LEU A 59 20.48 -9.59 -3.77
CA LEU A 59 19.14 -9.49 -4.34
C LEU A 59 18.04 -9.65 -3.28
N TRP A 60 18.13 -10.68 -2.43
CA TRP A 60 17.05 -11.03 -1.50
C TRP A 60 16.91 -10.06 -0.33
N LEU A 61 18.03 -9.57 0.24
CA LEU A 61 17.97 -8.64 1.37
C LEU A 61 17.33 -7.29 0.98
N PRO A 62 17.80 -6.60 -0.08
CA PRO A 62 17.18 -5.34 -0.49
C PRO A 62 15.70 -5.50 -0.86
N ALA A 63 15.35 -6.59 -1.53
CA ALA A 63 13.96 -6.89 -1.86
C ALA A 63 13.09 -7.12 -0.61
N ALA A 64 13.60 -7.82 0.40
CA ALA A 64 12.90 -8.05 1.67
C ALA A 64 12.70 -6.74 2.44
N PHE A 65 13.72 -5.88 2.51
CA PHE A 65 13.61 -4.56 3.13
C PHE A 65 12.63 -3.65 2.38
N ALA A 66 12.69 -3.62 1.05
CA ALA A 66 11.73 -2.86 0.25
C ALA A 66 10.29 -3.36 0.46
N ALA A 67 10.08 -4.67 0.48
CA ALA A 67 8.77 -5.28 0.76
C ALA A 67 8.28 -4.97 2.19
N ALA A 68 9.18 -4.98 3.18
CA ALA A 68 8.85 -4.63 4.56
C ALA A 68 8.50 -3.15 4.70
N GLY A 69 9.28 -2.24 4.11
CA GLY A 69 9.00 -0.81 4.07
C GLY A 69 7.67 -0.50 3.38
N TRP A 70 7.42 -1.13 2.23
CA TRP A 70 6.15 -1.04 1.50
C TRP A 70 4.97 -1.52 2.35
N THR A 71 5.10 -2.66 3.00
CA THR A 71 4.07 -3.21 3.89
C THR A 71 3.80 -2.28 5.06
N LEU A 72 4.85 -1.76 5.72
CA LEU A 72 4.70 -0.78 6.80
C LEU A 72 3.98 0.49 6.33
N MET A 73 4.26 0.99 5.13
CA MET A 73 3.57 2.15 4.57
C MET A 73 2.08 1.87 4.32
N ILE A 74 1.74 0.69 3.78
CA ILE A 74 0.34 0.27 3.64
C ILE A 74 -0.35 0.26 5.01
N LEU A 75 0.30 -0.33 6.02
CA LEU A 75 -0.25 -0.42 7.37
C LEU A 75 -0.39 0.95 8.02
N ALA A 76 0.55 1.86 7.82
CA ALA A 76 0.56 3.19 8.40
C ALA A 76 -0.49 4.13 7.80
N MET A 77 -0.63 4.13 6.45
CA MET A 77 -1.43 5.14 5.75
C MET A 77 -2.71 4.59 5.13
N MET A 78 -2.71 3.34 4.67
CA MET A 78 -3.82 2.78 3.91
C MET A 78 -4.75 1.91 4.76
N LEU A 79 -4.26 1.31 5.84
CA LEU A 79 -5.09 0.53 6.76
C LEU A 79 -6.21 1.35 7.44
N PRO A 80 -6.02 2.62 7.86
CA PRO A 80 -7.10 3.43 8.43
C PRO A 80 -8.31 3.56 7.51
N THR A 81 -8.11 3.60 6.19
CA THR A 81 -9.19 3.72 5.21
C THR A 81 -10.15 2.51 5.21
N THR A 82 -9.66 1.35 5.64
CA THR A 82 -10.43 0.10 5.69
C THR A 82 -11.31 -0.04 6.93
N LEU A 83 -11.18 0.86 7.92
CA LEU A 83 -11.94 0.84 9.18
C LEU A 83 -13.46 0.65 8.95
N SER A 84 -14.01 1.40 8.00
CA SER A 84 -15.44 1.38 7.68
C SER A 84 -15.89 0.02 7.13
N LEU A 85 -15.05 -0.66 6.34
CA LEU A 85 -15.30 -2.02 5.85
C LEU A 85 -15.24 -3.03 6.99
N PHE A 86 -14.22 -2.96 7.83
CA PHE A 86 -14.07 -3.87 8.96
C PHE A 86 -15.24 -3.77 9.93
N ASP A 87 -15.72 -2.56 10.23
CA ASP A 87 -16.89 -2.35 11.05
C ASP A 87 -18.17 -2.93 10.43
N ALA A 88 -18.38 -2.70 9.13
CA ALA A 88 -19.53 -3.24 8.41
C ALA A 88 -19.50 -4.78 8.38
N PHE A 89 -18.35 -5.37 8.07
CA PHE A 89 -18.19 -6.81 8.03
C PHE A 89 -18.29 -7.45 9.42
N ALA A 90 -17.68 -6.82 10.44
CA ALA A 90 -17.77 -7.28 11.83
C ALA A 90 -19.22 -7.35 12.34
N ARG A 91 -20.10 -6.46 11.88
CA ARG A 91 -21.54 -6.52 12.16
C ARG A 91 -22.22 -7.71 11.47
N VAL A 92 -21.88 -7.97 10.20
CA VAL A 92 -22.43 -9.10 9.43
C VAL A 92 -22.02 -10.46 10.02
N VAL A 93 -20.79 -10.56 10.54
CA VAL A 93 -20.29 -11.82 11.15
C VAL A 93 -20.36 -11.83 12.68
N ALA A 94 -21.17 -10.94 13.29
CA ALA A 94 -21.19 -10.76 14.75
C ALA A 94 -21.56 -12.02 15.54
N SER A 95 -22.44 -12.86 15.00
CA SER A 95 -22.90 -14.11 15.61
C SER A 95 -21.99 -15.31 15.34
N ARG A 96 -20.89 -15.12 14.59
CA ARG A 96 -20.03 -16.22 14.17
C ARG A 96 -18.84 -16.43 15.13
N PRO A 97 -18.51 -17.69 15.47
CA PRO A 97 -17.35 -18.00 16.32
C PRO A 97 -16.01 -17.72 15.62
N ASP A 98 -15.96 -17.80 14.29
CA ASP A 98 -14.76 -17.57 13.48
C ASP A 98 -14.52 -16.10 13.09
N ARG A 99 -15.26 -15.15 13.69
CA ARG A 99 -15.23 -13.71 13.36
C ARG A 99 -13.83 -13.12 13.25
N THR A 100 -12.96 -13.36 14.23
CA THR A 100 -11.61 -12.78 14.26
C THR A 100 -10.76 -13.26 13.07
N ARG A 101 -10.83 -14.55 12.75
CA ARG A 101 -10.15 -15.14 11.60
C ARG A 101 -10.67 -14.58 10.27
N LEU A 102 -11.98 -14.37 10.16
CA LEU A 102 -12.58 -13.77 8.96
C LEU A 102 -12.14 -12.31 8.77
N LEU A 103 -12.13 -11.51 9.85
CA LEU A 103 -11.60 -10.15 9.80
C LEU A 103 -10.12 -10.14 9.40
N ALA A 104 -9.30 -11.01 9.98
CA ALA A 104 -7.89 -11.13 9.60
C ALA A 104 -7.72 -11.44 8.10
N LEU A 105 -8.53 -12.35 7.54
CA LEU A 105 -8.49 -12.68 6.11
C LEU A 105 -8.88 -11.50 5.21
N VAL A 106 -9.82 -10.65 5.62
CA VAL A 106 -10.13 -9.39 4.91
C VAL A 106 -8.90 -8.49 4.88
N GLY A 107 -8.22 -8.33 6.02
CA GLY A 107 -6.98 -7.54 6.11
C GLY A 107 -5.86 -8.10 5.24
N VAL A 108 -5.64 -9.42 5.29
CA VAL A 108 -4.64 -10.10 4.44
C VAL A 108 -4.95 -9.90 2.96
N GLY A 109 -6.21 -10.04 2.54
CA GLY A 109 -6.61 -9.79 1.15
C GLY A 109 -6.38 -8.35 0.71
N TYR A 110 -6.64 -7.39 1.59
CA TYR A 110 -6.40 -5.97 1.33
C TYR A 110 -4.90 -5.67 1.16
N VAL A 111 -4.07 -6.14 2.09
CA VAL A 111 -2.61 -5.97 2.02
C VAL A 111 -2.06 -6.66 0.78
N ALA A 112 -2.50 -7.89 0.46
CA ALA A 112 -2.04 -8.61 -0.72
C ALA A 112 -2.30 -7.84 -2.03
N MET A 113 -3.46 -7.21 -2.18
CA MET A 113 -3.76 -6.39 -3.36
C MET A 113 -2.83 -5.16 -3.45
N TRP A 114 -2.60 -4.48 -2.31
CA TRP A 114 -1.65 -3.36 -2.26
C TRP A 114 -0.20 -3.78 -2.48
N SER A 115 0.21 -4.96 -2.01
CA SER A 115 1.52 -5.54 -2.32
C SER A 115 1.66 -5.82 -3.83
N GLY A 116 0.61 -6.36 -4.47
CA GLY A 116 0.56 -6.55 -5.91
C GLY A 116 0.70 -5.24 -6.68
N PHE A 117 0.00 -4.19 -6.25
CA PHE A 117 0.16 -2.84 -6.82
C PHE A 117 1.58 -2.31 -6.67
N GLY A 118 2.19 -2.46 -5.48
CA GLY A 118 3.58 -2.06 -5.24
C GLY A 118 4.57 -2.74 -6.17
N LEU A 119 4.39 -4.04 -6.41
CA LEU A 119 5.22 -4.80 -7.35
C LEU A 119 5.10 -4.26 -8.78
N VAL A 120 3.88 -3.96 -9.23
CA VAL A 120 3.64 -3.36 -10.56
C VAL A 120 4.26 -1.98 -10.65
N ALA A 121 4.10 -1.14 -9.62
CA ALA A 121 4.69 0.19 -9.58
C ALA A 121 6.23 0.14 -9.60
N HIS A 122 6.84 -0.78 -8.86
CA HIS A 122 8.28 -0.98 -8.85
C HIS A 122 8.81 -1.48 -10.20
N ALA A 123 8.11 -2.43 -10.83
CA ALA A 123 8.45 -2.91 -12.17
C ALA A 123 8.36 -1.80 -13.22
N LEU A 124 7.29 -0.98 -13.18
CA LEU A 124 7.12 0.16 -14.07
C LEU A 124 8.22 1.21 -13.88
N HIS A 125 8.61 1.48 -12.63
CA HIS A 125 9.71 2.38 -12.31
C HIS A 125 11.04 1.87 -12.90
N GLY A 126 11.36 0.58 -12.74
CA GLY A 126 12.56 -0.02 -13.35
C GLY A 126 12.55 0.02 -14.88
N LEU A 127 11.40 -0.22 -15.51
CA LEU A 127 11.25 -0.07 -16.97
C LEU A 127 11.46 1.37 -17.42
N LEU A 128 10.96 2.34 -16.66
CA LEU A 128 11.13 3.76 -16.97
C LEU A 128 12.60 4.18 -16.87
N LEU A 129 13.31 3.75 -15.82
CA LEU A 129 14.74 4.03 -15.66
C LEU A 129 15.58 3.42 -16.79
N THR A 130 15.33 2.16 -17.14
CA THR A 130 16.03 1.50 -18.25
C THR A 130 15.72 2.13 -19.61
N GLY A 131 14.49 2.62 -19.81
CA GLY A 131 14.10 3.37 -21.01
C GLY A 131 14.79 4.73 -21.11
N VAL A 132 14.81 5.50 -20.01
CA VAL A 132 15.50 6.81 -19.94
C VAL A 132 17.01 6.65 -20.20
N ALA A 133 17.64 5.61 -19.64
CA ALA A 133 19.06 5.33 -19.86
C ALA A 133 19.40 5.02 -21.33
N ARG A 134 18.45 4.49 -22.11
CA ARG A 134 18.64 4.19 -23.53
C ARG A 134 18.38 5.38 -24.47
N VAL A 135 17.74 6.45 -23.97
CA VAL A 135 17.36 7.61 -24.78
C VAL A 135 17.87 8.89 -24.10
N PRO A 136 19.08 9.37 -24.43
CA PRO A 136 19.69 10.54 -23.80
C PRO A 136 18.84 11.82 -23.88
N ALA A 137 18.04 11.96 -24.96
CA ALA A 137 17.10 13.07 -25.12
C ALA A 137 15.96 13.07 -24.07
N LEU A 138 15.62 11.91 -23.52
CA LEU A 138 14.61 11.76 -22.46
C LEU A 138 15.19 12.13 -21.09
N ALA A 139 16.48 11.85 -20.87
CA ALA A 139 17.19 12.27 -19.65
C ALA A 139 17.21 13.81 -19.52
N TRP A 140 17.42 14.55 -20.61
CA TRP A 140 17.36 16.02 -20.62
C TRP A 140 15.93 16.58 -20.44
N ARG A 141 14.91 15.77 -20.74
CA ARG A 141 13.49 16.15 -20.69
C ARG A 141 12.73 15.42 -19.58
N GLY A 142 13.40 14.98 -18.52
CA GLY A 142 12.78 14.28 -17.39
C GLY A 142 11.62 15.06 -16.75
N TRP A 143 11.67 16.39 -16.80
CA TRP A 143 10.58 17.26 -16.33
C TRP A 143 9.26 17.04 -17.08
N LEU A 144 9.29 16.63 -18.36
CA LEU A 144 8.08 16.32 -19.13
C LEU A 144 7.35 15.09 -18.56
N ILE A 145 8.09 14.11 -18.03
CA ILE A 145 7.52 12.92 -17.39
C ILE A 145 6.77 13.35 -16.12
N GLY A 146 7.40 14.18 -15.28
CA GLY A 146 6.77 14.75 -14.10
C GLY A 146 5.52 15.57 -14.44
N ALA A 147 5.61 16.47 -15.42
CA ALA A 147 4.48 17.28 -15.87
C ALA A 147 3.33 16.44 -16.44
N ALA A 148 3.62 15.42 -17.25
CA ALA A 148 2.62 14.51 -17.80
C ALA A 148 1.91 13.71 -16.71
N VAL A 149 2.66 13.19 -15.73
CA VAL A 149 2.09 12.44 -14.59
C VAL A 149 1.26 13.37 -13.71
N PHE A 150 1.69 14.60 -13.48
CA PHE A 150 0.91 15.60 -12.76
C PHE A 150 -0.39 15.96 -13.49
N ALA A 151 -0.32 16.21 -14.80
CA ALA A 151 -1.50 16.49 -15.62
C ALA A 151 -2.48 15.30 -15.63
N LEU A 152 -1.97 14.08 -15.75
CA LEU A 152 -2.76 12.85 -15.68
C LEU A 152 -3.42 12.70 -14.30
N ALA A 153 -2.68 12.91 -13.22
CA ALA A 153 -3.21 12.88 -11.87
C ALA A 153 -4.30 13.93 -11.69
N GLY A 154 -4.08 15.17 -12.13
CA GLY A 154 -5.09 16.23 -12.12
C GLY A 154 -6.34 15.83 -12.89
N ALA A 155 -6.21 15.41 -14.15
CA ALA A 155 -7.33 14.97 -14.98
C ALA A 155 -8.11 13.81 -14.33
N PHE A 156 -7.40 12.82 -13.75
CA PHE A 156 -8.03 11.73 -13.03
C PHE A 156 -8.76 12.21 -11.77
N GLN A 157 -8.19 13.16 -11.02
CA GLN A 157 -8.76 13.72 -9.79
C GLN A 157 -10.13 14.39 -10.01
N PHE A 158 -10.37 14.95 -11.21
CA PHE A 158 -11.64 15.59 -11.61
C PHE A 158 -12.52 14.70 -12.50
N SER A 159 -12.10 13.47 -12.79
CA SER A 159 -12.87 12.56 -13.65
C SER A 159 -14.08 11.98 -12.93
N GLY A 160 -15.18 11.76 -13.68
CA GLY A 160 -16.35 11.02 -13.17
C GLY A 160 -16.01 9.57 -12.79
N LEU A 161 -14.95 8.99 -13.37
CA LEU A 161 -14.45 7.67 -13.02
C LEU A 161 -13.98 7.61 -11.56
N LYS A 162 -13.23 8.61 -11.10
CA LYS A 162 -12.80 8.69 -9.70
C LYS A 162 -13.99 8.86 -8.76
N THR A 163 -14.95 9.72 -9.10
CA THR A 163 -16.16 9.92 -8.29
C THR A 163 -16.92 8.60 -8.12
N HIS A 164 -17.15 7.88 -9.21
CA HIS A 164 -17.81 6.57 -9.18
C HIS A 164 -17.03 5.53 -8.37
N CYS A 165 -15.70 5.52 -8.51
CA CYS A 165 -14.84 4.65 -7.71
C CYS A 165 -14.96 4.95 -6.21
N LEU A 166 -14.89 6.23 -5.82
CA LEU A 166 -14.96 6.67 -4.44
C LEU A 166 -16.30 6.33 -3.79
N ASP A 167 -17.41 6.48 -4.52
CA ASP A 167 -18.74 6.11 -4.03
C ASP A 167 -18.80 4.62 -3.66
N ARG A 168 -18.22 3.75 -4.49
CA ARG A 168 -18.11 2.31 -4.20
C ARG A 168 -17.15 2.00 -3.06
N CYS A 169 -16.04 2.74 -2.97
CA CYS A 169 -15.07 2.57 -1.89
C CYS A 169 -15.63 3.00 -0.52
N ARG A 170 -16.52 4.01 -0.48
CA ARG A 170 -17.09 4.60 0.75
C ARG A 170 -18.43 4.00 1.19
N THR A 171 -18.98 3.04 0.44
CA THR A 171 -20.27 2.39 0.75
C THR A 171 -20.11 0.94 1.22
N PRO A 172 -19.45 0.70 2.37
CA PRO A 172 -18.99 -0.63 2.79
C PRO A 172 -20.13 -1.63 3.02
N TYR A 173 -21.32 -1.19 3.44
CA TYR A 173 -22.43 -2.10 3.70
C TYR A 173 -22.99 -2.76 2.44
N SER A 174 -23.27 -1.96 1.40
CA SER A 174 -23.75 -2.49 0.12
C SER A 174 -22.73 -3.44 -0.50
N PHE A 175 -21.45 -3.14 -0.30
CA PHE A 175 -20.33 -3.92 -0.76
C PHE A 175 -20.22 -5.27 -0.05
N VAL A 176 -20.33 -5.28 1.27
CA VAL A 176 -20.30 -6.52 2.07
C VAL A 176 -21.50 -7.41 1.73
N ILE A 177 -22.71 -6.84 1.71
CA ILE A 177 -23.95 -7.60 1.46
C ILE A 177 -23.95 -8.23 0.06
N SER A 178 -23.46 -7.52 -0.96
CA SER A 178 -23.43 -8.05 -2.33
C SER A 178 -22.39 -9.16 -2.56
N ARG A 179 -21.32 -9.20 -1.76
CA ARG A 179 -20.16 -10.10 -1.97
C ARG A 179 -20.04 -11.21 -0.93
N TRP A 180 -20.62 -11.03 0.25
CA TRP A 180 -20.63 -12.04 1.29
C TRP A 180 -21.81 -13.01 1.13
N ARG A 181 -21.52 -14.25 0.72
CA ARG A 181 -22.55 -15.29 0.54
C ARG A 181 -22.56 -16.39 1.62
N GLY A 182 -21.63 -16.35 2.58
CA GLY A 182 -21.54 -17.33 3.69
C GLY A 182 -21.20 -18.79 3.33
N ARG A 183 -21.28 -19.21 2.07
CA ARG A 183 -21.03 -20.61 1.62
C ARG A 183 -19.58 -21.08 1.82
N ALA A 184 -18.61 -20.21 1.54
CA ALA A 184 -17.18 -20.47 1.72
C ALA A 184 -16.55 -19.31 2.50
N PRO A 185 -16.77 -19.24 3.83
CA PRO A 185 -16.57 -18.02 4.61
C PRO A 185 -15.12 -17.49 4.56
N MET A 186 -14.12 -18.36 4.62
CA MET A 186 -12.71 -17.95 4.54
C MET A 186 -12.34 -17.36 3.16
N ARG A 187 -12.72 -18.05 2.07
CA ARG A 187 -12.45 -17.58 0.70
C ARG A 187 -13.17 -16.28 0.40
N HIS A 188 -14.43 -16.15 0.83
CA HIS A 188 -15.20 -14.92 0.64
C HIS A 188 -14.64 -13.75 1.46
N ALA A 189 -14.14 -14.00 2.68
CA ALA A 189 -13.50 -12.95 3.48
C ALA A 189 -12.22 -12.42 2.81
N PHE A 190 -11.35 -13.33 2.34
CA PHE A 190 -10.16 -12.93 1.58
C PHE A 190 -10.52 -12.17 0.30
N ALA A 191 -11.45 -12.71 -0.50
CA ALA A 191 -11.90 -12.07 -1.74
C ALA A 191 -12.54 -10.71 -1.50
N LEU A 192 -13.27 -10.54 -0.39
CA LEU A 192 -13.84 -9.25 0.03
C LEU A 192 -12.73 -8.22 0.27
N GLY A 193 -11.67 -8.61 0.97
CA GLY A 193 -10.48 -7.78 1.20
C GLY A 193 -9.77 -7.39 -0.10
N VAL A 194 -9.46 -8.37 -0.95
CA VAL A 194 -8.83 -8.13 -2.28
C VAL A 194 -9.66 -7.17 -3.11
N SER A 195 -10.97 -7.41 -3.18
CA SER A 195 -11.83 -6.60 -4.02
C SER A 195 -11.96 -5.17 -3.49
N HIS A 196 -11.91 -4.96 -2.17
CA HIS A 196 -11.91 -3.61 -1.60
C HIS A 196 -10.57 -2.92 -1.84
N GLY A 197 -9.46 -3.65 -1.70
CA GLY A 197 -8.13 -3.18 -2.10
C GLY A 197 -8.09 -2.74 -3.56
N LEU A 198 -8.74 -3.47 -4.47
CA LEU A 198 -8.77 -3.12 -5.89
C LEU A 198 -9.48 -1.78 -6.14
N PHE A 199 -10.61 -1.52 -5.47
CA PHE A 199 -11.26 -0.22 -5.55
C PHE A 199 -10.41 0.87 -4.91
N CYS A 200 -9.82 0.62 -3.73
CA CYS A 200 -8.97 1.59 -3.05
C CYS A 200 -7.77 2.01 -3.94
N VAL A 201 -7.08 1.03 -4.53
CA VAL A 201 -6.02 1.26 -5.51
C VAL A 201 -6.58 2.00 -6.73
N GLY A 202 -7.70 1.54 -7.30
CA GLY A 202 -8.34 2.17 -8.45
C GLY A 202 -8.78 3.63 -8.23
N CYS A 203 -9.04 4.04 -6.99
CA CYS A 203 -9.41 5.43 -6.68
C CYS A 203 -8.19 6.31 -6.39
N CYS A 204 -7.05 5.72 -6.01
CA CYS A 204 -5.87 6.42 -5.51
C CYS A 204 -4.61 6.25 -6.38
N TRP A 205 -4.63 5.37 -7.39
CA TRP A 205 -3.45 5.00 -8.18
C TRP A 205 -2.75 6.22 -8.81
N ALA A 206 -3.50 7.21 -9.30
CA ALA A 206 -2.92 8.37 -9.96
C ALA A 206 -2.14 9.27 -8.99
N LEU A 207 -2.65 9.45 -7.77
CA LEU A 207 -1.93 10.16 -6.70
C LEU A 207 -0.69 9.37 -6.25
N MET A 208 -0.80 8.04 -6.18
CA MET A 208 0.34 7.18 -5.86
C MET A 208 1.44 7.31 -6.90
N LEU A 209 1.11 7.26 -8.19
CA LEU A 209 2.08 7.46 -9.28
C LEU A 209 2.78 8.81 -9.17
N LEU A 210 2.04 9.86 -8.82
CA LEU A 210 2.63 11.18 -8.61
C LEU A 210 3.69 11.16 -7.51
N MET A 211 3.44 10.48 -6.38
CA MET A 211 4.42 10.32 -5.31
C MET A 211 5.66 9.51 -5.74
N PHE A 212 5.48 8.48 -6.57
CA PHE A 212 6.62 7.72 -7.13
C PHE A 212 7.49 8.58 -8.07
N VAL A 213 6.87 9.44 -8.87
CA VAL A 213 7.57 10.22 -9.92
C VAL A 213 8.23 11.47 -9.34
N VAL A 214 7.59 12.14 -8.38
CA VAL A 214 8.14 13.34 -7.71
C VAL A 214 9.18 12.97 -6.63
N GLY A 215 9.28 11.69 -6.28
CA GLY A 215 10.21 11.17 -5.29
C GLY A 215 9.56 11.15 -3.91
N ALA A 216 9.12 9.96 -3.49
CA ALA A 216 8.93 9.66 -2.09
C ALA A 216 10.31 9.65 -1.42
N GLY A 217 10.70 10.77 -0.80
CA GLY A 217 12.01 10.87 -0.15
C GLY A 217 12.30 12.15 0.61
N SER A 218 11.30 13.00 0.84
CA SER A 218 11.44 14.13 1.77
C SER A 218 10.18 14.19 2.60
N LEU A 219 10.26 13.66 3.82
CA LEU A 219 9.28 13.91 4.89
C LEU A 219 9.06 15.42 5.12
N GLY A 220 9.98 16.28 4.66
CA GLY A 220 9.87 17.74 4.71
C GLY A 220 8.93 18.35 3.66
N TRP A 221 8.48 17.59 2.65
CA TRP A 221 7.42 18.02 1.72
C TRP A 221 6.03 17.47 2.10
N MET A 222 5.96 16.51 3.03
CA MET A 222 4.71 15.92 3.54
C MET A 222 4.22 16.55 4.86
N LEU A 223 4.98 17.47 5.44
CA LEU A 223 4.63 18.34 6.57
C LEU A 223 4.57 19.79 6.10
#